data_AF-A0A382ZGJ1-F1
#
_entry.id   AF-A0A382ZGJ1-F1
#
_cell.length_a   1.000
_cell.length_b   1.000
_cell.length_c   1.000
_cell.angle_alpha   90.00
_cell.angle_beta   90.00
_cell.angle_gamma   90.00
#
_symmetry.space_group_name_H-M   'P 1'
#
loop_
_entity.id
_entity.type
_entity.pdbx_description
1 polymer ?
#
loop_
_entity_poly.entity_id
_entity_poly.type
_entity_poly.pdbx_seq_one_letter_code
_entity_poly.pdbx_strand_id
1 'polypeptide(L)'
;MRKTKNSKEKLIQSIFLQWYRKNKRDLPWRKLQGNQLPNPYYILVSEFMLQQTTVNTVVKRFNEFIHLWPSLTQLSLITENRILKFWSGLGYYNRATNLLKTVKIIYRDFKSKVPRNYDQLINLPGVGEYTAKAILGIAFNQPVLPLDANIERIIARLYGIKTSLRLNKKKIKDIASSYQSSNKASDLIQSFMDYGSAICLPRNPKCEKCVVKKFCEARKKNIQHLIPFKKSILEKKKIKFTRAYIIMNKKNEV
;
A
#
# COMPACT_ATOMS: atom_id res chain seq x y z
N MET A 1 7.87 -30.08 18.52
CA MET A 1 8.84 -29.57 17.51
C MET A 1 8.41 -28.21 16.90
N ARG A 2 8.47 -27.09 17.66
CA ARG A 2 8.07 -25.73 17.19
C ARG A 2 9.22 -24.70 17.09
N LYS A 3 10.48 -25.09 17.31
CA LYS A 3 11.60 -24.14 17.51
C LYS A 3 12.36 -23.68 16.24
N THR A 4 12.12 -24.25 15.05
CA THR A 4 12.88 -23.90 13.82
C THR A 4 12.19 -22.91 12.88
N LYS A 5 10.88 -22.66 13.04
CA LYS A 5 10.08 -21.82 12.13
C LYS A 5 10.25 -20.30 12.29
N ASN A 6 11.01 -19.83 13.28
CA ASN A 6 11.23 -18.39 13.50
C ASN A 6 12.63 -17.92 13.08
N SER A 7 13.57 -18.83 12.80
CA SER A 7 14.96 -18.44 12.49
C SER A 7 15.11 -17.94 11.05
N LYS A 8 14.48 -18.59 10.08
CA LYS A 8 14.52 -18.20 8.66
C LYS A 8 13.88 -16.84 8.44
N GLU A 9 12.71 -16.61 9.00
CA GLU A 9 11.91 -15.41 8.86
C GLU A 9 12.62 -14.21 9.48
N LYS A 10 13.16 -14.36 10.69
CA LYS A 10 14.01 -13.34 11.33
C LYS A 10 15.25 -13.00 10.51
N LEU A 11 15.87 -14.00 9.89
CA LEU A 11 17.02 -13.76 9.03
C LEU A 11 16.64 -13.01 7.75
N ILE A 12 15.52 -13.37 7.10
CA ILE A 12 14.99 -12.64 5.95
C ILE A 12 14.63 -11.19 6.33
N GLN A 13 13.98 -10.97 7.49
CA GLN A 13 13.68 -9.64 8.00
C GLN A 13 14.97 -8.81 8.13
N SER A 14 16.01 -9.37 8.75
CA SER A 14 17.30 -8.69 8.91
C SER A 14 17.92 -8.30 7.56
N ILE A 15 17.91 -9.23 6.60
CA ILE A 15 18.43 -8.99 5.24
C ILE A 15 17.64 -7.90 4.53
N PHE A 16 16.30 -7.90 4.63
CA PHE A 16 15.45 -6.89 4.02
C PHE A 16 15.66 -5.50 4.64
N LEU A 17 15.79 -5.42 5.96
CA LEU A 17 16.11 -4.18 6.65
C LEU A 17 17.50 -3.64 6.23
N GLN A 18 18.51 -4.51 6.11
CA GLN A 18 19.83 -4.12 5.63
C GLN A 18 19.79 -3.63 4.19
N TRP A 19 19.06 -4.32 3.31
CA TRP A 19 18.86 -3.89 1.93
C TRP A 19 18.14 -2.54 1.87
N TYR A 20 17.09 -2.36 2.67
CA TYR A 20 16.29 -1.13 2.70
C TYR A 20 17.10 0.09 3.13
N ARG A 21 17.97 -0.04 4.13
CA ARG A 21 18.87 1.06 4.56
C ARG A 21 19.71 1.63 3.41
N LYS A 22 20.10 0.79 2.44
CA LYS A 22 20.92 1.18 1.30
C LYS A 22 20.12 1.55 0.05
N ASN A 23 18.87 1.09 -0.07
CA ASN A 23 18.10 1.14 -1.32
C ASN A 23 16.70 1.77 -1.19
N LYS A 24 16.32 2.27 0.00
CA LYS A 24 15.00 2.86 0.23
C LYS A 24 14.74 3.99 -0.76
N ARG A 25 13.53 4.02 -1.31
CA ARG A 25 13.09 5.15 -2.13
C ARG A 25 12.85 6.38 -1.27
N ASP A 26 13.30 7.53 -1.75
CA ASP A 26 12.90 8.82 -1.19
C ASP A 26 11.49 9.16 -1.66
N LEU A 27 10.52 9.10 -0.74
CA LEU A 27 9.11 9.36 -1.02
C LEU A 27 8.58 10.36 0.00
N PRO A 28 7.78 11.36 -0.42
CA PRO A 28 7.45 12.50 0.43
C PRO A 28 6.62 12.11 1.67
N TRP A 29 5.77 11.09 1.57
CA TRP A 29 5.01 10.56 2.71
C TRP A 29 5.82 9.69 3.68
N ARG A 30 7.06 9.33 3.33
CA ARG A 30 7.97 8.56 4.20
C ARG A 30 8.93 9.44 5.01
N LYS A 31 8.88 10.76 4.83
CA LYS A 31 9.72 11.70 5.58
C LYS A 31 9.46 11.54 7.07
N LEU A 32 10.54 11.33 7.83
CA LEU A 32 10.48 11.11 9.26
C LEU A 32 10.22 12.43 10.00
N GLN A 33 9.54 12.32 11.13
CA GLN A 33 9.35 13.42 12.08
C GLN A 33 10.25 13.21 13.30
N GLY A 34 10.13 14.07 14.32
CA GLY A 34 10.97 14.03 15.53
C GLY A 34 10.97 12.69 16.28
N ASN A 35 9.94 11.86 16.11
CA ASN A 35 9.84 10.51 16.67
C ASN A 35 10.43 9.40 15.77
N GLN A 36 11.17 9.77 14.71
CA GLN A 36 11.76 8.85 13.74
C GLN A 36 10.74 7.94 13.02
N LEU A 37 9.47 8.36 12.94
CA LEU A 37 8.43 7.69 12.17
C LEU A 37 7.76 8.65 11.18
N PRO A 38 7.18 8.13 10.08
CA PRO A 38 6.37 8.91 9.16
C PRO A 38 5.12 9.50 9.83
N ASN A 39 4.70 10.68 9.36
CA ASN A 39 3.48 11.33 9.83
C ASN A 39 2.24 10.47 9.53
N PRO A 40 1.41 10.09 10.53
CA PRO A 40 0.19 9.32 10.30
C PRO A 40 -0.79 9.94 9.30
N TYR A 41 -0.91 11.27 9.27
CA TYR A 41 -1.74 11.98 8.30
C TYR A 41 -1.19 11.80 6.87
N TYR A 42 0.13 11.87 6.70
CA TYR A 42 0.77 11.72 5.39
C TYR A 42 0.65 10.28 4.89
N ILE A 43 0.84 9.31 5.78
CA ILE A 43 0.60 7.89 5.46
C ILE A 43 -0.85 7.70 5.03
N LEU A 44 -1.83 8.16 5.82
CA LEU A 44 -3.25 8.08 5.46
C LEU A 44 -3.53 8.64 4.05
N VAL A 45 -3.12 9.88 3.77
CA VAL A 45 -3.34 10.51 2.45
C VAL A 45 -2.67 9.71 1.33
N SER A 46 -1.41 9.30 1.53
CA SER A 46 -0.66 8.53 0.53
C SER A 46 -1.30 7.17 0.23
N GLU A 47 -1.82 6.47 1.25
CA GLU A 47 -2.49 5.18 1.08
C GLU A 47 -3.80 5.34 0.29
N PHE A 48 -4.58 6.40 0.51
CA PHE A 48 -5.74 6.71 -0.34
C PHE A 48 -5.32 7.01 -1.79
N MET A 49 -4.24 7.78 -1.98
CA MET A 49 -3.75 8.11 -3.33
C MET A 49 -3.16 6.91 -4.05
N LEU A 50 -2.47 5.99 -3.37
CA LEU A 50 -1.79 4.83 -3.97
C LEU A 50 -2.74 3.69 -4.38
N GLN A 51 -3.99 3.72 -3.94
CA GLN A 51 -5.02 2.79 -4.42
C GLN A 51 -5.19 2.90 -5.94
N GLN A 52 -4.75 1.88 -6.67
CA GLN A 52 -4.84 1.80 -8.13
C GLN A 52 -4.18 2.97 -8.88
N THR A 53 -3.18 3.62 -8.27
CA THR A 53 -2.44 4.74 -8.87
C THR A 53 -0.93 4.47 -8.73
N THR A 54 -0.13 4.83 -9.73
CA THR A 54 1.31 4.58 -9.69
C THR A 54 2.01 5.51 -8.71
N VAL A 55 3.11 5.04 -8.10
CA VAL A 55 3.90 5.84 -7.14
C VAL A 55 4.37 7.16 -7.75
N ASN A 56 4.86 7.17 -8.99
CA ASN A 56 5.36 8.39 -9.63
C ASN A 56 4.26 9.46 -9.79
N THR A 57 3.05 9.03 -10.18
CA THR A 57 1.89 9.94 -10.23
C THR A 57 1.56 10.48 -8.84
N VAL A 58 1.58 9.62 -7.82
CA VAL A 58 1.26 10.04 -6.44
C VAL A 58 2.33 10.97 -5.86
N VAL A 59 3.62 10.79 -6.14
CA VAL A 59 4.68 11.69 -5.65
C VAL A 59 4.40 13.15 -6.01
N LYS A 60 4.09 13.42 -7.29
CA LYS A 60 3.77 14.78 -7.75
C LYS A 60 2.53 15.32 -7.04
N ARG A 61 1.43 14.57 -7.08
CA ARG A 61 0.13 15.01 -6.53
C ARG A 61 0.14 15.12 -5.01
N PHE A 62 0.91 14.29 -4.32
CA PHE A 62 1.03 14.34 -2.86
C PHE A 62 1.71 15.63 -2.39
N ASN A 63 2.78 16.05 -3.06
CA ASN A 63 3.48 17.31 -2.72
C ASN A 63 2.55 18.52 -2.87
N GLU A 64 1.79 18.58 -3.97
CA GLU A 64 0.79 19.64 -4.20
C GLU A 64 -0.34 19.59 -3.14
N PHE A 65 -0.80 18.39 -2.78
CA PHE A 65 -1.87 18.20 -1.79
C PHE A 65 -1.46 18.66 -0.40
N ILE A 66 -0.28 18.28 0.07
CA ILE A 66 0.22 18.66 1.40
C ILE A 66 0.61 20.14 1.45
N HIS A 67 0.96 20.77 0.32
CA HIS A 67 1.13 22.21 0.27
C HIS A 67 -0.20 22.96 0.52
N LEU A 68 -1.31 22.48 -0.06
CA LEU A 68 -2.63 23.07 0.14
C LEU A 68 -3.23 22.74 1.51
N TRP A 69 -3.04 21.52 1.99
CA TRP A 69 -3.59 21.01 3.24
C TRP A 69 -2.49 20.31 4.05
N PRO A 70 -1.62 21.09 4.74
CA PRO A 70 -0.48 20.50 5.44
C PRO A 70 -0.87 19.71 6.70
N SER A 71 -2.09 19.89 7.21
CA SER A 71 -2.60 19.19 8.39
C SER A 71 -3.96 18.53 8.16
N LEU A 72 -4.22 17.49 8.96
CA LEU A 72 -5.51 16.80 9.00
C LEU A 72 -6.66 17.79 9.30
N THR A 73 -6.45 18.72 10.22
CA THR A 73 -7.41 19.77 10.57
C THR A 73 -7.74 20.68 9.39
N GLN A 74 -6.74 21.15 8.63
CA GLN A 74 -7.03 21.98 7.45
C GLN A 74 -7.79 21.21 6.38
N LEU A 75 -7.47 19.92 6.19
CA LEU A 75 -8.21 19.07 5.26
C LEU A 75 -9.65 18.81 5.74
N SER A 76 -9.90 18.66 7.05
CA SER A 76 -11.26 18.38 7.55
C SER A 76 -12.23 19.53 7.34
N LEU A 77 -11.73 20.76 7.23
CA LEU A 77 -12.55 21.97 7.09
C LEU A 77 -12.99 22.25 5.64
N ILE A 78 -12.51 21.51 4.64
CA ILE A 78 -12.87 21.79 3.25
C ILE A 78 -14.21 21.17 2.83
N THR A 79 -14.73 21.70 1.73
CA THR A 79 -15.90 21.15 1.02
C THR A 79 -15.50 20.01 0.10
N GLU A 80 -16.47 19.15 -0.21
CA GLU A 80 -16.27 18.04 -1.14
C GLU A 80 -15.85 18.52 -2.54
N ASN A 81 -16.43 19.63 -3.03
CA ASN A 81 -16.06 20.22 -4.31
C ASN A 81 -14.57 20.60 -4.37
N ARG A 82 -13.99 21.10 -3.26
CA ARG A 82 -12.56 21.45 -3.23
C ARG A 82 -11.66 20.22 -3.35
N ILE A 83 -11.96 19.14 -2.64
CA ILE A 83 -11.14 17.92 -2.75
C ILE A 83 -11.32 17.25 -4.12
N LEU A 84 -12.54 17.24 -4.67
CA LEU A 84 -12.81 16.67 -6.00
C LEU A 84 -12.10 17.45 -7.11
N LYS A 85 -12.11 18.79 -7.04
CA LYS A 85 -11.38 19.64 -7.98
C LYS A 85 -9.88 19.33 -7.95
N PHE A 86 -9.31 19.16 -6.75
CA PHE A 86 -7.93 18.69 -6.64
C PHE A 86 -7.76 17.26 -7.16
N TRP A 87 -8.70 16.35 -6.91
CA TRP A 87 -8.54 14.95 -7.30
C TRP A 87 -8.70 14.69 -8.81
N SER A 88 -9.07 15.72 -9.58
CA SER A 88 -9.19 15.62 -11.03
C SER A 88 -7.92 15.02 -11.66
N GLY A 89 -8.12 14.02 -12.51
CA GLY A 89 -7.04 13.28 -13.18
C GLY A 89 -6.42 12.11 -12.38
N LEU A 90 -6.70 11.97 -11.08
CA LEU A 90 -6.23 10.81 -10.29
C LEU A 90 -7.10 9.56 -10.45
N GLY A 91 -8.34 9.72 -10.95
CA GLY A 91 -9.30 8.63 -11.10
C GLY A 91 -9.83 8.08 -9.77
N TYR A 92 -10.86 7.23 -9.83
CA TYR A 92 -11.54 6.65 -8.66
C TYR A 92 -11.91 7.72 -7.61
N TYR A 93 -12.73 8.69 -7.99
CA TYR A 93 -13.09 9.87 -7.17
C TYR A 93 -13.70 9.55 -5.80
N ASN A 94 -14.31 8.38 -5.63
CA ASN A 94 -14.77 7.90 -4.33
C ASN A 94 -13.65 7.83 -3.28
N ARG A 95 -12.38 7.71 -3.69
CA ARG A 95 -11.24 7.77 -2.77
C ARG A 95 -11.09 9.16 -2.16
N ALA A 96 -11.29 10.21 -2.96
CA ALA A 96 -11.23 11.60 -2.48
C ALA A 96 -12.34 11.86 -1.46
N THR A 97 -13.58 11.49 -1.81
CA THR A 97 -14.74 11.72 -0.94
C THR A 97 -14.62 10.89 0.34
N ASN A 98 -14.16 9.64 0.26
CA ASN A 98 -13.90 8.80 1.44
C ASN A 98 -12.74 9.32 2.30
N LEU A 99 -11.66 9.84 1.71
CA LEU A 99 -10.57 10.48 2.45
C LEU A 99 -11.11 11.69 3.24
N LEU A 100 -11.91 12.55 2.61
CA LEU A 100 -12.50 13.71 3.29
C LEU A 100 -13.44 13.29 4.41
N LYS A 101 -14.33 12.31 4.18
CA LYS A 101 -15.21 11.76 5.22
C LYS A 101 -14.41 11.17 6.39
N THR A 102 -13.38 10.37 6.10
CA THR A 102 -12.47 9.81 7.09
C THR A 102 -11.80 10.89 7.93
N VAL A 103 -11.27 11.92 7.29
CA VAL A 103 -10.56 13.01 7.97
C VAL A 103 -11.52 13.86 8.81
N LYS A 104 -12.76 14.08 8.38
CA LYS A 104 -13.81 14.73 9.18
C LYS A 104 -14.17 13.92 10.43
N ILE A 105 -14.26 12.59 10.32
CA ILE A 105 -14.48 11.70 11.47
C ILE A 105 -13.29 11.78 12.43
N ILE A 106 -12.05 11.71 11.93
CA ILE A 106 -10.84 11.82 12.77
C ILE A 106 -10.76 13.18 13.47
N TYR A 107 -11.13 14.26 12.77
CA TYR A 107 -11.19 15.60 13.35
C TYR A 107 -12.15 15.66 14.55
N ARG A 108 -13.39 15.21 14.35
CA ARG A 108 -14.47 15.27 15.34
C ARG A 108 -14.27 14.29 16.51
N ASP A 109 -14.08 13.01 16.20
CA ASP A 109 -14.17 11.92 17.18
C ASP A 109 -12.83 11.58 17.82
N PHE A 110 -11.72 11.96 17.17
CA PHE A 110 -10.37 11.61 17.59
C PHE A 110 -9.47 12.84 17.79
N LYS A 111 -10.05 14.04 17.92
CA LYS A 111 -9.34 15.31 18.16
C LYS A 111 -8.18 15.53 17.18
N SER A 112 -8.43 15.28 15.90
CA SER A 112 -7.46 15.36 14.80
C SER A 112 -6.28 14.38 14.85
N LYS A 113 -6.33 13.35 15.72
CA LYS A 113 -5.28 12.32 15.83
C LYS A 113 -5.72 11.07 15.09
N VAL A 114 -4.95 10.65 14.08
CA VAL A 114 -5.21 9.38 13.38
C VAL A 114 -5.22 8.23 14.40
N PRO A 115 -6.28 7.40 14.43
CA PRO A 115 -6.40 6.31 15.40
C PRO A 115 -5.24 5.33 15.34
N ARG A 116 -4.83 4.82 16.51
CA ARG A 116 -3.74 3.84 16.67
C ARG A 116 -4.25 2.43 16.92
N ASN A 117 -5.52 2.17 16.65
CA ASN A 117 -6.18 0.90 16.90
C ASN A 117 -6.82 0.38 15.60
N TYR A 118 -6.74 -0.92 15.37
CA TYR A 118 -7.25 -1.55 14.15
C TYR A 118 -8.77 -1.40 14.00
N ASP A 119 -9.53 -1.66 15.06
CA ASP A 119 -11.00 -1.61 15.06
C ASP A 119 -11.51 -0.19 14.84
N GLN A 120 -10.78 0.82 15.32
CA GLN A 120 -11.08 2.22 15.02
C GLN A 120 -10.79 2.56 13.54
N LEU A 121 -9.66 2.10 13.00
CA LEU A 121 -9.26 2.40 11.62
C LEU A 121 -10.15 1.69 10.59
N ILE A 122 -10.48 0.41 10.78
CA ILE A 122 -11.22 -0.40 9.81
C ILE A 122 -12.66 0.11 9.58
N ASN A 123 -13.19 0.84 10.54
CA ASN A 123 -14.52 1.46 10.47
C ASN A 123 -14.52 2.82 9.75
N LEU A 124 -13.36 3.34 9.35
CA LEU A 124 -13.28 4.60 8.62
C LEU A 124 -13.61 4.42 7.12
N PRO A 125 -14.37 5.36 6.50
CA PRO A 125 -14.74 5.26 5.09
C PRO A 125 -13.56 5.07 4.15
N GLY A 126 -13.56 3.96 3.38
CA GLY A 126 -12.50 3.67 2.41
C GLY A 126 -11.21 3.10 3.02
N VAL A 127 -11.18 2.81 4.33
CA VAL A 127 -10.06 2.13 4.99
C VAL A 127 -10.36 0.63 5.07
N GLY A 128 -9.67 -0.16 4.24
CA GLY A 128 -9.73 -1.63 4.32
C GLY A 128 -8.64 -2.23 5.21
N GLU A 129 -8.64 -3.57 5.35
CA GLU A 129 -7.66 -4.31 6.17
C GLU A 129 -6.21 -3.94 5.84
N TYR A 130 -5.89 -3.79 4.55
CA TYR A 130 -4.57 -3.36 4.10
C TYR A 130 -4.21 -1.98 4.62
N THR A 131 -5.04 -0.97 4.33
CA THR A 131 -4.81 0.43 4.71
C THR A 131 -4.71 0.59 6.23
N ALA A 132 -5.57 -0.07 7.00
CA ALA A 132 -5.51 -0.05 8.46
C ALA A 132 -4.16 -0.57 8.96
N LYS A 133 -3.72 -1.75 8.48
CA LYS A 133 -2.41 -2.32 8.85
C LYS A 133 -1.23 -1.50 8.34
N ALA A 134 -1.34 -0.87 7.16
CA ALA A 134 -0.31 0.01 6.64
C ALA A 134 -0.13 1.24 7.55
N ILE A 135 -1.21 1.88 7.98
CA ILE A 135 -1.16 3.00 8.94
C ILE A 135 -0.54 2.55 10.27
N LEU A 136 -1.04 1.46 10.86
CA LEU A 136 -0.56 0.95 12.15
C LEU A 136 0.93 0.60 12.13
N GLY A 137 1.36 -0.11 11.08
CA GLY A 137 2.74 -0.57 10.98
C GLY A 137 3.71 0.53 10.56
N ILE A 138 3.33 1.37 9.58
CA ILE A 138 4.23 2.39 9.04
C ILE A 138 4.29 3.62 9.94
N ALA A 139 3.15 4.16 10.35
CA ALA A 139 3.10 5.41 11.12
C ALA A 139 3.23 5.21 12.63
N PHE A 140 2.86 4.03 13.15
CA PHE A 140 2.87 3.73 14.58
C PHE A 140 3.77 2.57 14.98
N ASN A 141 4.54 2.01 14.03
CA ASN A 141 5.51 0.93 14.25
C ASN A 141 4.92 -0.32 14.92
N GLN A 142 3.60 -0.56 14.79
CA GLN A 142 2.96 -1.72 15.39
C GLN A 142 3.33 -3.02 14.67
N PRO A 143 3.37 -4.17 15.37
CA PRO A 143 3.79 -5.46 14.83
C PRO A 143 2.76 -6.05 13.86
N VAL A 144 2.61 -5.45 12.69
CA VAL A 144 1.73 -5.89 11.60
C VAL A 144 2.51 -5.98 10.29
N LEU A 145 2.02 -6.79 9.36
CA LEU A 145 2.50 -6.81 7.99
C LEU A 145 1.28 -6.72 7.07
N PRO A 146 1.01 -5.55 6.46
CA PRO A 146 -0.09 -5.40 5.51
C PRO A 146 0.20 -6.23 4.26
N LEU A 147 -0.82 -6.83 3.65
CA LEU A 147 -0.66 -7.67 2.46
C LEU A 147 -1.11 -6.90 1.22
N ASP A 148 -0.16 -6.30 0.50
CA ASP A 148 -0.37 -5.85 -0.88
C ASP A 148 0.11 -6.91 -1.88
N ALA A 149 -0.12 -6.65 -3.17
CA ALA A 149 0.31 -7.55 -4.23
C ALA A 149 1.84 -7.78 -4.26
N ASN A 150 2.65 -6.88 -3.71
CA ASN A 150 4.10 -7.05 -3.59
C ASN A 150 4.47 -8.05 -2.50
N ILE A 151 3.96 -7.83 -1.29
CA ILE A 151 4.22 -8.67 -0.12
C ILE A 151 3.64 -10.07 -0.35
N GLU A 152 2.41 -10.18 -0.85
CA GLU A 152 1.79 -11.47 -1.17
C GLU A 152 2.62 -12.26 -2.18
N ARG A 153 3.17 -11.58 -3.22
CA ARG A 153 4.02 -12.22 -4.23
C ARG A 153 5.36 -12.68 -3.64
N ILE A 154 6.00 -11.86 -2.81
CA ILE A 154 7.24 -12.25 -2.13
C ILE A 154 7.00 -13.49 -1.28
N ILE A 155 5.96 -13.48 -0.43
CA ILE A 155 5.61 -14.60 0.44
C ILE A 155 5.29 -15.84 -0.39
N ALA A 156 4.43 -15.72 -1.41
CA ALA A 156 4.05 -16.85 -2.25
C ALA A 156 5.28 -17.48 -2.93
N ARG A 157 6.24 -16.67 -3.40
CA ARG A 157 7.48 -17.18 -4.02
C ARG A 157 8.44 -17.79 -2.99
N LEU A 158 8.61 -17.16 -1.82
CA LEU A 158 9.47 -17.68 -0.76
C LEU A 158 9.05 -19.08 -0.30
N TYR A 159 7.74 -19.37 -0.31
CA TYR A 159 7.17 -20.64 0.14
C TYR A 159 6.65 -21.53 -1.01
N GLY A 160 6.87 -21.14 -2.27
CA GLY A 160 6.52 -21.96 -3.43
C GLY A 160 5.01 -22.22 -3.59
N ILE A 161 4.15 -21.27 -3.21
CA ILE A 161 2.69 -21.39 -3.30
C ILE A 161 2.27 -21.24 -4.77
N LYS A 162 2.12 -22.38 -5.47
CA LYS A 162 1.78 -22.47 -6.90
C LYS A 162 0.28 -22.36 -7.21
N THR A 163 -0.58 -22.29 -6.19
CA THR A 163 -2.03 -22.14 -6.37
C THR A 163 -2.46 -20.69 -6.19
N SER A 164 -3.71 -20.36 -6.58
CA SER A 164 -4.24 -19.00 -6.52
C SER A 164 -4.08 -18.38 -5.12
N LEU A 165 -3.61 -17.13 -5.05
CA LEU A 165 -3.49 -16.39 -3.78
C LEU A 165 -4.84 -16.30 -3.06
N ARG A 166 -5.94 -16.19 -3.82
CA ARG A 166 -7.31 -16.14 -3.28
C ARG A 166 -7.63 -17.40 -2.46
N LEU A 167 -7.26 -18.58 -2.98
CA LEU A 167 -7.47 -19.87 -2.30
C LEU A 167 -6.54 -20.04 -1.09
N ASN A 168 -5.40 -19.34 -1.07
CA ASN A 168 -4.40 -19.45 -0.01
C ASN A 168 -4.40 -18.25 0.94
N LYS A 169 -5.45 -17.43 0.96
CA LYS A 169 -5.48 -16.17 1.74
C LYS A 169 -5.13 -16.40 3.22
N LYS A 170 -5.69 -17.43 3.85
CA LYS A 170 -5.39 -17.80 5.25
C LYS A 170 -3.92 -18.19 5.42
N LYS A 171 -3.43 -19.13 4.59
CA LYS A 171 -2.03 -19.58 4.62
C LYS A 171 -1.03 -18.43 4.42
N ILE A 172 -1.31 -17.51 3.51
CA ILE A 172 -0.45 -16.34 3.26
C ILE A 172 -0.46 -15.41 4.48
N LYS A 173 -1.63 -15.17 5.10
CA LYS A 173 -1.73 -14.40 6.35
C LYS A 173 -0.96 -15.04 7.50
N ASP A 174 -1.06 -16.36 7.66
CA ASP A 174 -0.35 -17.11 8.71
C ASP A 174 1.16 -17.09 8.52
N ILE A 175 1.63 -17.08 7.26
CA ILE A 175 3.05 -16.89 6.97
C ILE A 175 3.45 -15.42 7.16
N ALA A 176 2.62 -14.47 6.77
CA ALA A 176 2.92 -13.04 6.93
C ALA A 176 3.07 -12.63 8.39
N SER A 177 2.30 -13.26 9.30
CA SER A 177 2.39 -12.97 10.72
C SER A 177 3.75 -13.34 11.33
N SER A 178 4.44 -14.38 10.82
CA SER A 178 5.79 -14.70 11.27
C SER A 178 6.86 -13.69 10.80
N TYR A 179 6.50 -12.78 9.89
CA TYR A 179 7.33 -11.64 9.49
C TYR A 179 7.00 -10.35 10.24
N GLN A 180 6.13 -10.36 11.24
CA GLN A 180 5.89 -9.15 12.05
C GLN A 180 7.12 -8.82 12.92
N SER A 181 7.36 -7.53 13.13
CA SER A 181 8.44 -7.03 13.99
C SER A 181 7.89 -6.01 14.98
N SER A 182 8.17 -6.19 16.27
CA SER A 182 7.70 -5.28 17.32
C SER A 182 8.41 -3.93 17.33
N ASN A 183 9.65 -3.86 16.83
CA ASN A 183 10.49 -2.68 16.99
C ASN A 183 10.86 -2.02 15.66
N LYS A 184 10.62 -2.70 14.53
CA LYS A 184 11.04 -2.24 13.19
C LYS A 184 9.96 -2.44 12.13
N ALA A 185 8.68 -2.49 12.52
CA ALA A 185 7.58 -2.70 11.60
C ALA A 185 7.58 -1.67 10.47
N SER A 186 7.80 -0.39 10.77
CA SER A 186 7.73 0.68 9.77
C SER A 186 8.71 0.47 8.63
N ASP A 187 10.00 0.30 8.94
CA ASP A 187 11.03 0.03 7.94
C ASP A 187 10.82 -1.34 7.27
N LEU A 188 10.40 -2.35 8.04
CA LEU A 188 10.24 -3.69 7.50
C LEU A 188 9.14 -3.74 6.45
N ILE A 189 7.97 -3.16 6.72
CA ILE A 189 6.86 -3.11 5.76
C ILE A 189 7.30 -2.43 4.47
N GLN A 190 7.93 -1.26 4.60
CA GLN A 190 8.41 -0.49 3.45
C GLN A 190 9.52 -1.23 2.70
N SER A 191 10.36 -1.99 3.39
CA SER A 191 11.38 -2.84 2.78
C SER A 191 10.76 -3.92 1.88
N PHE A 192 9.69 -4.59 2.31
CA PHE A 192 9.02 -5.58 1.46
C PHE A 192 8.40 -4.93 0.22
N MET A 193 7.75 -3.77 0.38
CA MET A 193 7.13 -3.05 -0.73
C MET A 193 8.16 -2.62 -1.77
N ASP A 194 9.27 -2.03 -1.33
CA ASP A 194 10.36 -1.58 -2.21
C ASP A 194 11.08 -2.76 -2.85
N TYR A 195 11.35 -3.83 -2.09
CA TYR A 195 11.99 -5.03 -2.60
C TYR A 195 11.12 -5.74 -3.65
N GLY A 196 9.81 -5.79 -3.42
CA GLY A 196 8.83 -6.32 -4.37
C GLY A 196 8.78 -5.51 -5.67
N SER A 197 8.95 -4.20 -5.56
CA SER A 197 8.91 -3.27 -6.69
C SER A 197 10.24 -3.17 -7.45
N ALA A 198 11.38 -3.49 -6.84
CA ALA A 198 12.71 -3.35 -7.44
C ALA A 198 13.36 -4.68 -7.86
N ILE A 199 13.12 -5.75 -7.10
CA ILE A 199 13.82 -7.04 -7.23
C ILE A 199 12.85 -8.18 -7.53
N CYS A 200 11.87 -8.41 -6.66
CA CYS A 200 10.90 -9.50 -6.81
C CYS A 200 9.74 -9.07 -7.71
N LEU A 201 10.04 -8.70 -8.96
CA LEU A 201 9.08 -8.11 -9.91
C LEU A 201 7.98 -9.11 -10.34
N PRO A 202 6.76 -8.65 -10.69
CA PRO A 202 5.70 -9.53 -11.19
C PRO A 202 6.13 -10.34 -12.42
N ARG A 203 6.79 -9.69 -13.37
CA ARG A 203 7.41 -10.29 -14.57
C ARG A 203 8.92 -10.14 -14.48
N ASN A 204 9.67 -11.12 -14.98
CA ASN A 204 11.13 -11.10 -15.03
C ASN A 204 11.79 -10.66 -13.70
N PRO A 205 11.52 -11.37 -12.57
CA PRO A 205 12.14 -11.03 -11.29
C PRO A 205 13.66 -11.13 -11.38
N LYS A 206 14.36 -10.19 -10.72
CA LYS A 206 15.83 -10.12 -10.72
C LYS A 206 16.43 -11.13 -9.72
N CYS A 207 16.14 -12.41 -9.91
CA CYS A 207 16.51 -13.49 -8.99
C CYS A 207 18.01 -13.60 -8.74
N GLU A 208 18.87 -13.26 -9.71
CA GLU A 208 20.31 -13.29 -9.52
C GLU A 208 20.82 -12.24 -8.54
N LYS A 209 20.16 -11.07 -8.54
CA LYS A 209 20.40 -9.96 -7.61
C LYS A 209 19.63 -10.10 -6.29
N CYS A 210 18.86 -11.17 -6.11
CA CYS A 210 17.99 -11.34 -4.94
C CYS A 210 18.82 -11.83 -3.73
N VAL A 211 18.93 -10.98 -2.70
CA VAL A 211 19.71 -11.26 -1.47
C VAL A 211 19.12 -12.39 -0.61
N VAL A 212 17.86 -12.76 -0.84
CA VAL A 212 17.18 -13.88 -0.16
C VAL A 212 16.99 -15.10 -1.07
N LYS A 213 17.69 -15.19 -2.21
CA LYS A 213 17.49 -16.26 -3.20
C LYS A 213 17.65 -17.67 -2.62
N LYS A 214 18.57 -17.87 -1.67
CA LYS A 214 18.79 -19.16 -0.97
C LYS A 214 17.58 -19.65 -0.17
N PHE A 215 16.70 -18.74 0.24
CA PHE A 215 15.50 -19.04 1.02
C PHE A 215 14.25 -19.24 0.17
N CYS A 216 14.34 -18.98 -1.14
CA CYS A 216 13.20 -18.90 -2.03
C CYS A 216 12.89 -20.24 -2.69
N GLU A 217 11.82 -20.90 -2.25
CA GLU A 217 11.40 -22.19 -2.81
C GLU A 217 11.03 -22.09 -4.30
N ALA A 218 10.44 -20.97 -4.73
CA ALA A 218 10.14 -20.76 -6.15
C ALA A 218 11.43 -20.68 -7.01
N ARG A 219 12.51 -20.09 -6.50
CA ARG A 219 13.79 -20.01 -7.22
C ARG A 219 14.51 -21.35 -7.28
N LYS A 220 14.47 -22.13 -6.19
CA LYS A 220 15.04 -23.49 -6.15
C LYS A 220 14.38 -24.41 -7.18
N LYS A 221 13.07 -24.29 -7.34
CA LYS A 221 12.27 -25.08 -8.30
C LYS A 221 12.15 -24.44 -9.69
N ASN A 222 12.76 -23.27 -9.89
CA ASN A 222 12.65 -22.47 -11.12
C ASN A 222 11.19 -22.14 -11.56
N ILE A 223 10.29 -21.90 -10.60
CA ILE A 223 8.85 -21.62 -10.85
C ILE A 223 8.42 -20.19 -10.49
N GLN A 224 9.36 -19.28 -10.24
CA GLN A 224 9.06 -17.88 -9.85
C GLN A 224 8.18 -17.14 -10.86
N HIS A 225 8.25 -17.49 -12.14
CA HIS A 225 7.44 -16.91 -13.22
C HIS A 225 5.99 -17.40 -13.21
N LEU A 226 5.72 -18.55 -12.57
CA LEU A 226 4.38 -19.12 -12.40
C LEU A 226 3.68 -18.62 -11.11
N ILE A 227 4.40 -17.90 -10.25
CA ILE A 227 3.92 -17.45 -8.94
C ILE A 227 3.91 -15.92 -8.89
N PRO A 228 2.76 -15.28 -8.56
CA PRO A 228 1.50 -15.90 -8.16
C PRO A 228 0.75 -16.51 -9.36
N PHE A 229 0.05 -17.62 -9.12
CA PHE A 229 -0.80 -18.25 -10.13
C PHE A 229 -1.94 -17.33 -10.52
N LYS A 230 -2.05 -17.03 -11.81
CA LYS A 230 -3.18 -16.32 -12.39
C LYS A 230 -3.89 -17.26 -13.35
N LYS A 231 -5.17 -17.54 -13.09
CA LYS A 231 -6.03 -18.16 -14.10
C LYS A 231 -6.16 -17.18 -15.26
N SER A 232 -5.90 -17.59 -16.50
CA SER A 232 -6.17 -16.73 -17.65
C SER A 232 -7.68 -16.56 -17.76
N ILE A 233 -8.18 -15.35 -17.53
CA ILE A 233 -9.59 -15.05 -17.76
C ILE A 233 -9.67 -14.55 -19.21
N LEU A 234 -10.18 -15.41 -20.10
CA LEU A 234 -10.46 -15.10 -21.51
C LEU A 234 -11.80 -14.35 -21.67
N GLU A 235 -12.17 -13.49 -20.73
CA GLU A 235 -13.37 -12.68 -20.87
C GLU A 235 -13.05 -11.47 -21.74
N LYS A 236 -13.63 -11.44 -22.95
CA LYS A 236 -13.64 -10.24 -23.79
C LYS A 236 -14.25 -9.10 -22.97
N LYS A 237 -13.50 -8.02 -22.76
CA LYS A 237 -14.04 -6.81 -22.12
C LYS A 237 -15.27 -6.36 -22.91
N LYS A 238 -16.41 -6.20 -22.24
CA LYS A 238 -17.62 -5.66 -22.86
C LYS A 238 -17.31 -4.27 -23.43
N ILE A 239 -17.47 -4.10 -24.74
CA ILE A 239 -17.39 -2.80 -25.40
C ILE A 239 -18.67 -2.05 -25.04
N LYS A 240 -18.53 -0.83 -24.52
CA LYS A 240 -19.67 0.06 -24.24
C LYS A 240 -19.58 1.25 -25.20
N PHE A 241 -20.64 1.51 -25.94
CA PHE A 241 -20.80 2.71 -26.75
C PHE A 241 -21.45 3.80 -25.89
N THR A 242 -20.95 5.02 -25.98
CA THR A 242 -21.55 6.20 -25.32
C THR A 242 -21.56 7.35 -26.32
N ARG A 243 -22.54 8.25 -26.19
CA ARG A 243 -22.63 9.49 -26.97
C ARG A 243 -22.59 10.65 -25.99
N ALA A 244 -21.79 11.65 -26.29
CA ALA A 244 -21.76 12.91 -25.57
C ALA A 244 -22.14 14.02 -26.54
N TYR A 245 -23.02 14.93 -26.13
CA TYR A 245 -23.40 16.11 -26.88
C TYR A 245 -22.92 17.33 -26.10
N ILE A 246 -22.42 18.34 -26.82
CA ILE A 246 -22.11 19.66 -26.28
C ILE A 246 -23.15 20.59 -26.91
N ILE A 247 -24.03 21.14 -26.08
CA ILE A 247 -25.04 22.11 -26.52
C ILE A 247 -24.48 23.47 -26.14
N MET A 248 -24.44 24.39 -27.10
CA MET A 248 -24.03 25.78 -26.82
C MET A 248 -25.20 26.71 -27.09
N ASN A 249 -25.39 27.70 -26.23
CA ASN A 249 -26.36 28.76 -26.47
C ASN A 249 -25.81 29.80 -27.46
N LYS A 250 -26.66 30.77 -27.85
CA LYS A 250 -26.28 31.86 -28.78
C LYS A 250 -25.15 32.77 -28.27
N LYS A 251 -24.81 32.69 -26.98
CA LYS A 251 -23.72 33.42 -26.33
C LYS A 251 -22.44 32.58 -26.20
N ASN A 252 -22.37 31.40 -26.83
CA ASN A 252 -21.26 30.44 -26.72
C ASN A 252 -21.04 29.86 -25.31
N GLU A 253 -22.08 29.82 -24.47
CA GLU A 253 -22.04 29.12 -23.19
C GLU A 253 -22.43 27.65 -23.41
N VAL A 254 -21.64 26.73 -22.83
CA VAL A 254 -21.83 25.26 -22.86
C VAL A 254 -22.69 24.79 -21.70
#